data_AF-A0A2P6N2D2-F1
#
_entry.id   AF-A0A2P6N2D2-F1
#
_cell.length_a   1.000
_cell.length_b   1.000
_cell.length_c   1.000
_cell.angle_alpha   90.00
_cell.angle_beta   90.00
_cell.angle_gamma   90.00
#
_symmetry.space_group_name_H-M   'P 1'
#
loop_
_entity.id
_entity.type
_entity.pdbx_description
1 polymer ?
#
loop_
_entity_poly.entity_id
_entity_poly.type
_entity_poly.pdbx_seq_one_letter_code
_entity_poly.pdbx_strand_id
1 'polypeptide(L)'
;MEIFGYIFDAIMVFAPVLGYIPQYKSFEKKQSSEGFSTRVSLILLVSNILRCIFRIGKPFENTLLFQSIVMIIAQLVMLEACVRLSPTSAAARRRTILQDPTSVKDFWNWTDYNSYLFFLGAFTFAILLVSGIFASPVYWEVLGTVALLTESCLGVPQALDNHRNGSTAGLSWALIGSWLGGDLFKTIYFIATGAPFQFLACGVIQIVVDFIIVAQIYASEGAQRK
;
A
#
# COMPACT_ATOMS: atom_id res chain seq x y z
N MET A 1 6.14 -22.65 -22.75
CA MET A 1 6.37 -21.21 -22.48
C MET A 1 5.14 -20.54 -21.90
N GLU A 2 3.92 -20.81 -22.41
CA GLU A 2 2.67 -20.21 -21.91
C GLU A 2 2.35 -20.53 -20.43
N ILE A 3 2.58 -21.77 -19.98
CA ILE A 3 2.35 -22.18 -18.58
C ILE A 3 3.17 -21.33 -17.60
N PHE A 4 4.43 -21.03 -17.95
CA PHE A 4 5.29 -20.19 -17.11
C PHE A 4 4.76 -18.74 -17.05
N GLY A 5 4.22 -18.21 -18.15
CA GLY A 5 3.55 -16.91 -18.18
C GLY A 5 2.38 -16.84 -17.20
N TYR A 6 1.48 -17.83 -17.23
CA TYR A 6 0.35 -17.88 -16.30
C TYR A 6 0.76 -17.98 -14.83
N ILE A 7 1.87 -18.68 -14.54
CA ILE A 7 2.42 -18.76 -13.19
C ILE A 7 2.95 -17.38 -12.75
N PHE A 8 3.70 -16.69 -13.61
CA PHE A 8 4.19 -15.34 -13.29
C PHE A 8 3.05 -14.34 -13.09
N ASP A 9 2.00 -14.41 -13.91
CA ASP A 9 0.80 -13.60 -13.75
C ASP A 9 0.10 -13.87 -12.43
N ALA A 10 -0.08 -15.14 -12.06
CA ALA A 10 -0.68 -15.53 -10.79
C ALA A 10 0.15 -15.03 -9.60
N ILE A 11 1.47 -15.18 -9.66
CA ILE A 11 2.38 -14.64 -8.63
C ILE A 11 2.22 -13.12 -8.54
N MET A 12 2.24 -12.42 -9.67
CA MET A 12 2.11 -10.96 -9.72
C MET A 12 0.79 -10.49 -9.09
N VAL A 13 -0.31 -11.22 -9.30
CA VAL A 13 -1.63 -10.89 -8.75
C VAL A 13 -1.72 -11.20 -7.24
N PHE A 14 -1.28 -12.39 -6.82
CA PHE A 14 -1.59 -12.89 -5.48
C PHE A 14 -0.46 -12.70 -4.46
N ALA A 15 0.81 -12.70 -4.87
CA ALA A 15 1.93 -12.63 -3.92
C ALA A 15 1.88 -11.41 -2.98
N PRO A 16 1.53 -10.19 -3.45
CA PRO A 16 1.42 -9.03 -2.56
C PRO A 16 0.37 -9.21 -1.45
N VAL A 17 -0.68 -10.01 -1.72
CA VAL A 17 -1.81 -10.22 -0.81
C VAL A 17 -1.50 -11.31 0.22
N LEU A 18 -0.69 -12.31 -0.16
CA LEU A 18 -0.31 -13.42 0.73
C LEU A 18 0.33 -12.93 2.04
N GLY A 19 1.06 -11.81 2.00
CA GLY A 19 1.67 -11.20 3.20
C GLY A 19 0.66 -10.78 4.27
N TYR A 20 -0.59 -10.50 3.91
CA TYR A 20 -1.63 -10.09 4.85
C TYR A 20 -2.35 -11.27 5.51
N ILE A 21 -2.23 -12.49 4.98
CA ILE A 21 -2.90 -13.67 5.54
C ILE A 21 -2.40 -14.00 6.95
N PRO A 22 -1.08 -14.08 7.23
CA PRO A 22 -0.59 -14.29 8.59
C PRO A 22 -1.01 -13.15 9.54
N GLN A 23 -1.05 -11.91 9.03
CA GLN A 23 -1.46 -10.75 9.80
C GLN A 23 -2.93 -10.84 10.24
N TYR A 24 -3.82 -11.17 9.31
CA TYR A 24 -5.23 -11.38 9.60
C TYR A 24 -5.44 -12.50 10.63
N LYS A 25 -4.76 -13.65 10.45
CA LYS A 25 -4.80 -14.77 11.41
C LYS A 25 -4.29 -14.35 12.80
N SER A 26 -3.28 -13.48 12.86
CA SER A 26 -2.79 -12.93 14.13
C SER A 26 -3.86 -12.08 14.82
N PHE A 27 -4.66 -11.29 14.09
CA PHE A 27 -5.74 -10.51 14.67
C PHE A 27 -6.81 -11.40 15.31
N GLU A 28 -7.24 -12.44 14.60
CA GLU A 28 -8.25 -13.37 15.12
C GLU A 28 -7.73 -14.13 16.34
N LYS A 29 -6.47 -14.57 16.31
CA LYS A 29 -5.88 -15.27 17.46
C LYS A 29 -5.74 -14.36 18.70
N LYS A 30 -5.34 -13.11 18.50
CA LYS A 30 -5.11 -12.15 19.60
C LYS A 30 -6.39 -11.40 20.02
N GLN A 31 -7.47 -11.50 19.23
CA GLN A 31 -8.66 -10.67 19.37
C GLN A 31 -8.34 -9.17 19.44
N SER A 32 -7.29 -8.75 18.71
CA SER A 32 -6.79 -7.37 18.71
C SER A 32 -6.07 -7.08 17.39
N SER A 33 -6.34 -5.92 16.83
CA SER A 33 -5.65 -5.38 15.64
C SER A 33 -4.44 -4.50 15.97
N GLU A 34 -4.03 -4.47 17.25
CA GLU A 34 -2.89 -3.68 17.71
C GLU A 34 -1.60 -4.00 16.94
N GLY A 35 -0.87 -2.96 16.54
CA GLY A 35 0.37 -3.06 15.77
C GLY A 35 0.20 -3.01 14.25
N PHE A 36 -1.03 -3.04 13.72
CA PHE A 36 -1.28 -2.76 12.30
C PHE A 36 -1.78 -1.34 12.08
N SER A 37 -1.20 -0.66 11.09
CA SER A 37 -1.58 0.70 10.74
C SER A 37 -2.65 0.70 9.66
N THR A 38 -3.85 1.18 9.99
CA THR A 38 -4.93 1.39 9.01
C THR A 38 -4.53 2.33 7.88
N ARG A 39 -3.50 3.16 8.07
CA ARG A 39 -2.93 4.03 7.03
C ARG A 39 -2.27 3.26 5.90
N VAL A 40 -1.71 2.07 6.17
CA VAL A 40 -1.19 1.19 5.11
C VAL A 40 -2.34 0.80 4.19
N SER A 41 -3.48 0.42 4.77
CA SER A 41 -4.69 0.14 4.00
C SER A 41 -5.18 1.38 3.23
N LEU A 42 -5.12 2.60 3.81
CA LEU A 42 -5.44 3.84 3.07
C LEU A 42 -4.60 3.96 1.80
N ILE A 43 -3.28 3.90 1.94
CA ILE A 43 -2.32 4.12 0.84
C ILE A 43 -2.58 3.11 -0.27
N LEU A 44 -2.73 1.83 0.08
CA LEU A 44 -2.99 0.77 -0.87
C LEU A 44 -4.37 0.88 -1.52
N LEU A 45 -5.42 1.22 -0.77
CA LEU A 45 -6.76 1.40 -1.33
C LEU A 45 -6.79 2.57 -2.31
N VAL A 46 -6.27 3.73 -1.92
CA VAL A 46 -6.20 4.93 -2.77
C VAL A 46 -5.38 4.64 -4.02
N SER A 47 -4.18 4.09 -3.88
CA SER A 47 -3.32 3.76 -5.02
C SER A 47 -4.02 2.83 -6.01
N ASN A 48 -4.59 1.72 -5.53
CA ASN A 48 -5.19 0.72 -6.42
C ASN A 48 -6.51 1.19 -7.04
N ILE A 49 -7.31 2.00 -6.33
CA ILE A 49 -8.50 2.66 -6.91
C ILE A 49 -8.07 3.60 -8.05
N LEU A 50 -7.06 4.43 -7.81
CA LEU A 50 -6.53 5.33 -8.84
C LEU A 50 -5.97 4.57 -10.04
N ARG A 51 -5.29 3.42 -9.83
CA ARG A 51 -4.80 2.54 -10.91
C ARG A 51 -5.95 1.96 -11.74
N CYS A 52 -7.05 1.55 -11.10
CA CYS A 52 -8.25 1.09 -11.79
C CYS A 52 -8.86 2.20 -12.67
N ILE A 53 -8.93 3.44 -12.17
CA ILE A 53 -9.44 4.57 -12.95
C ILE A 53 -8.46 4.94 -14.08
N PHE A 54 -7.16 4.93 -13.82
CA PHE A 54 -6.12 5.17 -14.82
C PHE A 54 -6.22 4.21 -16.02
N ARG A 55 -6.54 2.92 -15.78
CA ARG A 55 -6.75 1.91 -16.84
C ARG A 55 -7.83 2.33 -17.85
N ILE A 56 -8.83 3.10 -17.44
CA ILE A 56 -9.92 3.58 -18.32
C ILE A 56 -9.36 4.47 -19.42
N GLY A 57 -8.44 5.39 -19.06
CA GLY A 57 -7.84 6.32 -20.01
C GLY A 57 -6.62 5.79 -20.73
N LYS A 58 -5.80 4.99 -20.05
CA LYS A 58 -4.60 4.38 -20.63
C LYS A 58 -4.54 2.88 -20.33
N PRO A 59 -4.85 2.05 -21.33
CA PRO A 59 -4.70 0.62 -21.23
C PRO A 59 -3.28 0.18 -20.80
N PHE A 60 -3.14 -0.52 -19.66
CA PHE A 60 -1.96 -1.33 -19.26
C PHE A 60 -2.33 -2.80 -18.95
N GLU A 61 -1.36 -3.71 -18.85
CA GLU A 61 -1.59 -5.15 -18.66
C GLU A 61 -2.74 -5.57 -17.72
N ASN A 62 -3.56 -6.52 -18.18
CA ASN A 62 -4.72 -7.01 -17.41
C ASN A 62 -4.31 -7.64 -16.08
N THR A 63 -3.16 -8.32 -16.03
CA THR A 63 -2.59 -8.88 -14.79
C THR A 63 -2.43 -7.81 -13.71
N LEU A 64 -1.98 -6.60 -14.07
CA LEU A 64 -1.80 -5.50 -13.13
C LEU A 64 -3.13 -4.89 -12.67
N LEU A 65 -4.17 -4.98 -13.51
CA LEU A 65 -5.53 -4.59 -13.14
C LEU A 65 -6.10 -5.58 -12.13
N PHE A 66 -6.01 -6.89 -12.41
CA PHE A 66 -6.43 -7.92 -11.47
C PHE A 66 -5.68 -7.83 -10.14
N GLN A 67 -4.37 -7.58 -10.19
CA GLN A 67 -3.56 -7.32 -8.99
C GLN A 67 -4.13 -6.15 -8.16
N SER A 68 -4.56 -5.07 -8.83
CA SER A 68 -5.15 -3.91 -8.16
C SER A 68 -6.50 -4.26 -7.50
N ILE A 69 -7.36 -4.99 -8.20
CA ILE A 69 -8.67 -5.43 -7.70
C ILE A 69 -8.51 -6.35 -6.48
N VAL A 70 -7.65 -7.37 -6.57
CA VAL A 70 -7.41 -8.31 -5.46
C VAL A 70 -6.81 -7.56 -4.27
N MET A 71 -5.90 -6.61 -4.49
CA MET A 71 -5.35 -5.77 -3.41
C MET A 71 -6.44 -4.91 -2.75
N ILE A 72 -7.35 -4.29 -3.51
CA ILE A 72 -8.48 -3.53 -2.94
C ILE A 72 -9.32 -4.44 -2.03
N ILE A 73 -9.70 -5.62 -2.50
CA ILE A 73 -10.51 -6.57 -1.71
C ILE A 73 -9.76 -6.97 -0.43
N ALA A 74 -8.49 -7.32 -0.53
CA ALA A 74 -7.68 -7.70 0.61
C ALA A 74 -7.57 -6.58 1.65
N GLN A 75 -7.37 -5.34 1.20
CA GLN A 75 -7.26 -4.19 2.11
C GLN A 75 -8.60 -3.80 2.75
N LEU A 76 -9.72 -3.97 2.05
CA LEU A 76 -11.05 -3.82 2.63
C LEU A 76 -11.28 -4.85 3.75
N VAL A 77 -10.91 -6.12 3.52
CA VAL A 77 -10.99 -7.19 4.53
C VAL A 77 -10.09 -6.88 5.73
N MET A 78 -8.84 -6.46 5.48
CA MET A 78 -7.91 -6.06 6.55
C MET A 78 -8.45 -4.88 7.36
N LEU A 79 -9.03 -3.88 6.69
CA LEU A 79 -9.58 -2.69 7.33
C LEU A 79 -10.81 -3.02 8.17
N GLU A 80 -11.71 -3.87 7.68
CA GLU A 80 -12.87 -4.36 8.45
C GLU A 80 -12.41 -5.07 9.73
N ALA A 81 -11.44 -5.99 9.61
CA ALA A 81 -10.88 -6.68 10.77
C ALA A 81 -10.23 -5.72 11.77
N CYS A 82 -9.53 -4.70 11.26
CA CYS A 82 -8.89 -3.69 12.11
C CYS A 82 -9.92 -2.90 12.91
N VAL A 83 -11.03 -2.51 12.29
CA VAL A 83 -12.12 -1.78 12.94
C VAL A 83 -12.86 -2.68 13.94
N ARG A 84 -13.19 -3.92 13.55
CA ARG A 84 -13.90 -4.90 14.38
C ARG A 84 -13.13 -5.26 15.64
N LEU A 85 -11.81 -5.44 15.52
CA LEU A 85 -10.92 -5.88 16.59
C LEU A 85 -10.10 -4.73 17.18
N SER A 86 -10.51 -3.48 16.94
CA SER A 86 -9.82 -2.31 17.45
C SER A 86 -9.86 -2.28 18.99
N PRO A 87 -8.71 -2.24 19.68
CA PRO A 87 -8.67 -2.15 21.14
C PRO A 87 -9.10 -0.78 21.67
N THR A 88 -9.06 0.27 20.82
CA THR A 88 -9.52 1.59 21.22
C THR A 88 -11.03 1.58 21.36
N SER A 89 -11.54 1.86 22.56
CA SER A 89 -12.98 2.03 22.77
C SER A 89 -13.50 3.17 21.89
N ALA A 90 -14.68 2.98 21.30
CA ALA A 90 -15.36 4.02 20.51
C ALA A 90 -15.50 5.34 21.31
N ALA A 91 -15.61 5.24 22.65
CA ALA A 91 -15.66 6.37 23.57
C ALA A 91 -14.33 7.17 23.63
N ALA A 92 -13.18 6.47 23.68
CA ALA A 92 -11.87 7.14 23.68
C ALA A 92 -11.62 7.85 22.35
N ARG A 93 -11.97 7.22 21.23
CA ARG A 93 -11.81 7.80 19.90
C ARG A 93 -12.73 9.00 19.65
N ARG A 94 -13.97 8.92 20.13
CA ARG A 94 -14.94 10.02 20.06
C ARG A 94 -14.50 11.24 20.88
N ARG A 95 -13.84 11.04 22.04
CA ARG A 95 -13.25 12.16 22.81
C ARG A 95 -12.16 12.90 22.02
N THR A 96 -11.27 12.18 21.35
CA THR A 96 -10.19 12.79 20.55
C THR A 96 -10.76 13.65 19.42
N ILE A 97 -11.74 13.13 18.66
CA ILE A 97 -12.37 13.86 17.55
C ILE A 97 -13.09 15.12 18.03
N LEU A 98 -13.74 15.07 19.20
CA LEU A 98 -14.42 16.23 19.79
C LEU A 98 -13.45 17.28 20.34
N GLN A 99 -12.24 16.88 20.74
CA GLN A 99 -11.22 17.79 21.27
C GLN A 99 -10.46 18.53 20.17
N ASP A 100 -10.19 17.87 19.04
CA ASP A 100 -9.57 18.50 17.87
C ASP A 100 -10.20 17.98 16.56
N PRO A 101 -11.32 18.56 16.14
CA PRO A 101 -12.02 18.14 14.93
C PRO A 101 -11.24 18.43 13.63
N THR A 102 -10.17 19.24 13.71
CA THR A 102 -9.35 19.65 12.57
C THR A 102 -8.02 18.90 12.47
N SER A 103 -7.75 17.98 13.40
CA SER A 103 -6.54 17.18 13.42
C SER A 103 -6.45 16.30 12.17
N VAL A 104 -5.58 16.69 11.24
CA VAL A 104 -5.19 15.85 10.09
C VAL A 104 -4.51 14.55 10.56
N LYS A 105 -3.98 14.53 11.79
CA LYS A 105 -3.41 13.31 12.38
C LYS A 105 -4.47 12.25 12.64
N ASP A 106 -5.73 12.62 12.82
CA ASP A 106 -6.83 11.67 13.03
C ASP A 106 -7.59 11.32 11.74
N PHE A 107 -7.19 11.93 10.61
CA PHE A 107 -7.64 11.53 9.29
C PHE A 107 -7.28 10.07 9.05
N TRP A 108 -8.29 9.24 8.76
CA TRP A 108 -8.19 7.77 8.65
C TRP A 108 -8.13 6.97 9.96
N ASN A 109 -8.70 7.52 11.03
CA ASN A 109 -8.88 6.82 12.30
C ASN A 109 -10.36 6.79 12.73
N TRP A 110 -11.26 6.39 11.84
CA TRP A 110 -12.69 6.27 12.16
C TRP A 110 -13.01 5.03 13.00
N THR A 111 -14.13 5.08 13.71
CA THR A 111 -14.60 4.04 14.64
C THR A 111 -15.39 2.92 13.97
N ASP A 112 -15.97 3.18 12.81
CA ASP A 112 -16.86 2.26 12.10
C ASP A 112 -16.39 2.07 10.66
N TYR A 113 -16.64 0.87 10.14
CA TYR A 113 -16.18 0.48 8.81
C TYR A 113 -16.91 1.25 7.70
N ASN A 114 -18.17 1.63 7.94
CA ASN A 114 -18.99 2.35 6.96
C ASN A 114 -18.45 3.74 6.63
N SER A 115 -17.88 4.46 7.60
CA SER A 115 -17.22 5.74 7.36
C SER A 115 -16.05 5.61 6.39
N TYR A 116 -15.28 4.52 6.46
CA TYR A 116 -14.23 4.24 5.49
C TYR A 116 -14.79 3.96 4.10
N LEU A 117 -15.82 3.13 3.99
CA LEU A 117 -16.48 2.82 2.71
C LEU A 117 -17.09 4.08 2.07
N PHE A 118 -17.75 4.93 2.86
CA PHE A 118 -18.31 6.18 2.39
C PHE A 118 -17.23 7.10 1.82
N PHE A 119 -16.12 7.27 2.55
CA PHE A 119 -14.98 8.05 2.05
C PHE A 119 -14.43 7.47 0.74
N LEU A 120 -14.21 6.15 0.66
CA LEU A 120 -13.65 5.52 -0.53
C LEU A 120 -14.60 5.66 -1.74
N GLY A 121 -15.91 5.54 -1.51
CA GLY A 121 -16.93 5.77 -2.52
C GLY A 121 -16.94 7.23 -3.01
N ALA A 122 -16.94 8.18 -2.08
CA ALA A 122 -16.89 9.62 -2.39
C ALA A 122 -15.60 10.00 -3.12
N PHE A 123 -14.45 9.49 -2.67
CA PHE A 123 -13.15 9.65 -3.32
C PHE A 123 -13.17 9.11 -4.75
N THR A 124 -13.64 7.87 -4.94
CA THR A 124 -13.74 7.24 -6.27
C THR A 124 -14.63 8.06 -7.19
N PHE A 125 -15.81 8.48 -6.72
CA PHE A 125 -16.74 9.31 -7.49
C PHE A 125 -16.12 10.65 -7.87
N ALA A 126 -15.46 11.33 -6.93
CA ALA A 126 -14.80 12.61 -7.19
C ALA A 126 -13.69 12.48 -8.25
N ILE A 127 -12.85 11.45 -8.16
CA ILE A 127 -11.79 11.22 -9.16
C ILE A 127 -12.39 10.86 -10.52
N LEU A 128 -13.47 10.08 -10.58
CA LEU A 128 -14.17 9.79 -11.84
C LEU A 128 -14.77 11.05 -12.48
N LEU A 129 -15.37 11.93 -11.68
CA LEU A 129 -15.90 13.21 -12.15
C LEU A 129 -14.79 14.10 -12.72
N VAL A 130 -13.67 14.25 -12.00
CA VAL A 130 -12.49 14.98 -12.48
C VAL A 130 -11.96 14.34 -13.76
N SER A 131 -11.86 13.01 -13.80
CA SER A 131 -11.41 12.27 -14.98
C SER A 131 -12.29 12.54 -16.21
N GLY A 132 -13.62 12.57 -16.02
CA GLY A 132 -14.58 12.84 -17.10
C GLY A 132 -14.51 14.28 -17.62
N ILE A 133 -14.16 15.26 -16.78
CA ILE A 133 -14.01 16.66 -17.18
C ILE A 133 -12.70 16.89 -17.96
N PHE A 134 -11.59 16.39 -17.45
CA PHE A 134 -10.27 16.69 -18.02
C PHE A 134 -9.89 15.76 -19.17
N ALA A 135 -10.09 14.45 -19.00
CA ALA A 135 -9.94 13.36 -19.98
C ALA A 135 -8.76 13.43 -20.99
N SER A 136 -7.72 14.22 -20.74
CA SER A 136 -6.62 14.49 -21.67
C SER A 136 -5.48 13.48 -21.49
N PRO A 137 -4.62 13.27 -22.51
CA PRO A 137 -3.47 12.38 -22.36
C PRO A 137 -2.59 12.75 -21.16
N VAL A 138 -2.30 14.04 -20.97
CA VAL A 138 -1.51 14.54 -19.83
C VAL A 138 -2.20 14.22 -18.50
N TYR A 139 -3.51 14.39 -18.41
CA TYR A 139 -4.27 14.05 -17.21
C TYR A 139 -4.10 12.58 -16.82
N TRP A 140 -4.22 11.66 -17.78
CA TRP A 140 -4.06 10.23 -17.53
C TRP A 140 -2.63 9.87 -17.12
N GLU A 141 -1.61 10.50 -17.72
CA GLU A 141 -0.22 10.29 -17.30
C GLU A 141 0.00 10.75 -15.84
N VAL A 142 -0.56 11.89 -15.46
CA VAL A 142 -0.49 12.43 -14.09
C VAL A 142 -1.23 11.53 -13.12
N LEU A 143 -2.46 11.11 -13.44
CA LEU A 143 -3.25 10.22 -12.60
C LEU A 143 -2.53 8.89 -12.34
N GLY A 144 -1.98 8.27 -13.39
CA GLY A 144 -1.20 7.04 -13.27
C GLY A 144 0.06 7.23 -12.42
N THR A 145 0.75 8.37 -12.59
CA THR A 145 1.92 8.73 -11.77
C THR A 145 1.56 8.89 -10.30
N VAL A 146 0.49 9.62 -9.98
CA VAL A 146 0.00 9.78 -8.60
C VAL A 146 -0.39 8.43 -8.01
N ALA A 147 -1.09 7.59 -8.78
CA ALA A 147 -1.51 6.28 -8.33
C ALA A 147 -0.30 5.40 -7.92
N LEU A 148 0.74 5.36 -8.75
CA LEU A 148 1.92 4.51 -8.54
C LEU A 148 2.90 5.11 -7.53
N LEU A 149 3.07 6.43 -7.48
CA LEU A 149 3.85 7.09 -6.43
C LEU A 149 3.24 6.90 -5.05
N THR A 150 1.91 6.89 -4.95
CA THR A 150 1.22 6.62 -3.68
C THR A 150 1.63 5.26 -3.12
N GLU A 151 1.66 4.22 -3.97
CA GLU A 151 2.17 2.88 -3.58
C GLU A 151 3.67 2.92 -3.26
N SER A 152 4.46 3.62 -4.07
CA SER A 152 5.92 3.66 -3.93
C SER A 152 6.39 4.28 -2.63
N CYS A 153 5.55 5.14 -2.03
CA CYS A 153 5.82 5.76 -0.74
C CYS A 153 5.59 4.84 0.47
N LEU A 154 5.13 3.59 0.30
CA LEU A 154 4.86 2.69 1.43
C LEU A 154 6.08 2.41 2.31
N GLY A 155 7.27 2.23 1.71
CA GLY A 155 8.51 1.99 2.45
C GLY A 155 9.14 3.26 3.05
N VAL A 156 8.74 4.45 2.58
CA VAL A 156 9.38 5.72 2.97
C VAL A 156 9.22 6.03 4.46
N PRO A 157 8.02 5.89 5.08
CA PRO A 157 7.88 6.08 6.52
C PRO A 157 8.83 5.22 7.34
N GLN A 158 9.02 3.94 6.95
CA GLN A 158 9.94 3.04 7.65
C GLN A 158 11.39 3.53 7.54
N ALA A 159 11.82 3.96 6.35
CA ALA A 159 13.15 4.52 6.16
C ALA A 159 13.38 5.79 6.99
N LEU A 160 12.36 6.66 7.11
CA LEU A 160 12.42 7.87 7.91
C LEU A 160 12.48 7.57 9.41
N ASP A 161 11.67 6.63 9.89
CA ASP A 161 11.65 6.26 11.30
C ASP A 161 12.96 5.59 11.73
N ASN A 162 13.54 4.73 10.89
CA ASN A 162 14.87 4.17 11.12
C ASN A 162 15.93 5.26 11.27
N HIS A 163 15.91 6.28 10.40
CA HIS A 163 16.85 7.39 10.44
C HIS A 163 16.69 8.24 11.71
N ARG A 164 15.44 8.57 12.06
CA ARG A 164 15.12 9.38 13.25
C ARG A 164 15.48 8.69 14.55
N ASN A 165 15.21 7.39 14.64
CA ASN A 165 15.43 6.61 15.84
C ASN A 165 16.87 6.09 15.96
N GLY A 166 17.66 6.15 14.88
CA GLY A 166 19.01 5.59 14.83
C GLY A 166 19.07 4.08 15.12
N SER A 167 17.95 3.38 14.96
CA SER A 167 17.77 1.98 15.30
C SER A 167 16.78 1.34 14.35
N THR A 168 17.09 0.10 13.95
CA THR A 168 16.20 -0.75 13.15
C THR A 168 15.62 -1.90 13.98
N ALA A 169 15.60 -1.76 15.32
CA ALA A 169 15.08 -2.80 16.21
C ALA A 169 13.62 -3.14 15.87
N GLY A 170 13.35 -4.44 15.65
CA GLY A 170 12.02 -4.94 15.27
C GLY A 170 11.83 -5.21 13.78
N LEU A 171 12.74 -4.75 12.91
CA LEU A 171 12.78 -5.16 11.50
C LEU A 171 13.46 -6.51 11.35
N SER A 172 12.82 -7.46 10.66
CA SER A 172 13.42 -8.77 10.35
C SER A 172 14.01 -8.79 8.94
N TRP A 173 15.16 -9.45 8.78
CA TRP A 173 15.78 -9.68 7.46
C TRP A 173 14.84 -10.40 6.48
N ALA A 174 13.99 -11.29 6.97
CA ALA A 174 13.00 -11.98 6.15
C ALA A 174 11.94 -11.03 5.57
N LEU A 175 11.47 -10.06 6.37
CA LEU A 175 10.51 -9.05 5.91
C LEU A 175 11.12 -8.18 4.80
N ILE A 176 12.30 -7.61 5.03
CA ILE A 176 12.96 -6.75 4.04
C ILE A 176 13.35 -7.53 2.79
N GLY A 177 13.81 -8.78 2.93
CA GLY A 177 14.07 -9.65 1.78
C GLY A 177 12.83 -9.92 0.93
N SER A 178 11.65 -10.05 1.56
CA SER A 178 10.38 -10.21 0.84
C SER A 178 9.93 -8.94 0.10
N TRP A 179 10.19 -7.76 0.66
CA TRP A 179 9.87 -6.48 0.02
C TRP A 179 10.75 -6.27 -1.21
N LEU A 180 12.08 -6.31 -1.01
CA LEU A 180 13.04 -6.15 -2.09
C LEU A 180 12.86 -7.20 -3.20
N GLY A 181 12.66 -8.46 -2.82
CA GLY A 181 12.40 -9.54 -3.77
C GLY A 181 11.11 -9.31 -4.57
N GLY A 182 10.04 -8.85 -3.90
CA GLY A 182 8.77 -8.53 -4.53
C GLY A 182 8.87 -7.34 -5.50
N ASP A 183 9.54 -6.27 -5.11
CA ASP A 183 9.68 -5.07 -5.93
C ASP A 183 10.64 -5.26 -7.11
N LEU A 184 11.69 -6.08 -6.95
CA LEU A 184 12.52 -6.55 -8.07
C LEU A 184 11.70 -7.38 -9.05
N PHE A 185 10.95 -8.37 -8.56
CA PHE A 185 10.10 -9.21 -9.39
C PHE A 185 9.09 -8.39 -10.19
N LYS A 186 8.39 -7.47 -9.51
CA LYS A 186 7.41 -6.54 -10.09
C LYS A 186 8.04 -5.64 -11.16
N THR A 187 9.23 -5.09 -10.90
CA THR A 187 9.94 -4.23 -11.85
C THR A 187 10.41 -5.00 -13.09
N ILE A 188 10.91 -6.23 -12.91
CA ILE A 188 11.25 -7.12 -14.04
C ILE A 188 10.00 -7.44 -14.86
N TYR A 189 8.87 -7.72 -14.20
CA TYR A 189 7.60 -7.97 -14.87
C TYR A 189 7.16 -6.77 -15.73
N PHE A 190 7.32 -5.53 -15.24
CA PHE A 190 7.02 -4.32 -16.00
C PHE A 190 7.86 -4.18 -17.27
N ILE A 191 9.15 -4.49 -17.19
CA ILE A 191 10.06 -4.47 -18.34
C ILE A 191 9.64 -5.55 -19.34
N ALA A 192 9.39 -6.78 -18.86
CA ALA A 192 9.03 -7.92 -19.70
C ALA A 192 7.70 -7.74 -20.44
N THR A 193 6.76 -7.01 -19.86
CA THR A 193 5.42 -6.76 -20.42
C THR A 193 5.27 -5.41 -21.13
N GLY A 194 6.32 -4.58 -21.15
CA GLY A 194 6.24 -3.25 -21.76
C GLY A 194 5.24 -2.32 -21.06
N ALA A 195 5.12 -2.42 -19.74
CA ALA A 195 4.20 -1.59 -18.95
C ALA A 195 4.50 -0.08 -19.13
N PRO A 196 3.49 0.81 -18.94
CA PRO A 196 3.71 2.25 -19.03
C PRO A 196 4.87 2.73 -18.15
N PHE A 197 5.61 3.73 -18.61
CA PHE A 197 6.84 4.22 -17.98
C PHE A 197 6.70 4.50 -16.48
N GLN A 198 5.54 4.98 -16.02
CA GLN A 198 5.28 5.24 -14.60
C GLN A 198 5.49 4.02 -13.72
N PHE A 199 5.12 2.82 -14.20
CA PHE A 199 5.29 1.57 -13.45
C PHE A 199 6.77 1.28 -13.22
N LEU A 200 7.59 1.45 -14.25
CA LEU A 200 9.04 1.27 -14.17
C LEU A 200 9.68 2.30 -13.23
N ALA A 201 9.36 3.59 -13.42
CA ALA A 201 9.92 4.67 -12.59
C ALA A 201 9.59 4.48 -11.09
N CYS A 202 8.34 4.11 -10.80
CA CYS A 202 7.88 3.83 -9.44
C CYS A 202 8.49 2.55 -8.86
N GLY A 203 8.61 1.47 -9.65
CA GLY A 203 9.28 0.24 -9.24
C GLY A 203 10.75 0.48 -8.86
N VAL A 204 11.46 1.33 -9.62
CA VAL A 204 12.83 1.74 -9.27
C VAL A 204 12.87 2.52 -7.96
N ILE A 205 11.93 3.46 -7.74
CA ILE A 205 11.85 4.20 -6.47
C ILE A 205 11.67 3.23 -5.29
N GLN A 206 10.78 2.24 -5.42
CA GLN A 206 10.56 1.23 -4.39
C GLN A 206 11.83 0.44 -4.07
N ILE A 207 12.51 -0.07 -5.10
CA ILE A 207 13.79 -0.79 -4.94
C ILE A 207 14.85 0.09 -4.26
N VAL A 208 14.93 1.37 -4.61
CA VAL A 208 15.86 2.31 -3.98
C VAL A 208 15.54 2.49 -2.50
N VAL A 209 14.26 2.64 -2.14
CA VAL A 209 13.82 2.74 -0.75
C VAL A 209 14.18 1.48 0.04
N ASP A 210 13.99 0.30 -0.55
CA ASP A 210 14.37 -0.97 0.08
C ASP A 210 15.88 -1.06 0.32
N PHE A 211 16.71 -0.64 -0.64
CA PHE A 211 18.16 -0.57 -0.46
C PHE A 211 18.56 0.41 0.63
N ILE A 212 17.87 1.55 0.77
CA ILE A 212 18.09 2.49 1.88
C ILE A 212 17.80 1.79 3.22
N ILE A 213 16.69 1.06 3.34
CA ILE A 213 16.35 0.34 4.57
C ILE A 213 17.37 -0.75 4.88
N VAL A 214 17.80 -1.53 3.88
CA VAL A 214 18.86 -2.53 4.04
C VAL A 214 20.15 -1.89 4.56
N ALA A 215 20.58 -0.77 3.99
CA ALA A 215 21.76 -0.05 4.44
C ALA A 215 21.63 0.45 5.90
N GLN A 216 20.44 0.92 6.29
CA GLN A 216 20.15 1.33 7.67
C GLN A 216 20.27 0.17 8.66
N ILE A 217 19.82 -1.04 8.29
CA ILE A 217 19.94 -2.22 9.15
C ILE A 217 21.41 -2.58 9.36
N TYR A 218 22.20 -2.64 8.29
CA TYR A 218 23.64 -2.91 8.41
C TYR A 218 24.36 -1.89 9.28
N ALA A 219 24.03 -0.60 9.15
CA ALA A 219 24.60 0.45 9.98
C ALA A 219 24.21 0.30 11.47
N SER A 220 22.94 -0.01 11.74
CA SER A 220 22.43 -0.22 13.10
C SER A 220 23.06 -1.44 13.79
N GLU A 221 23.19 -2.58 13.08
CA GLU A 221 23.86 -3.78 13.62
C GLU A 221 25.36 -3.53 13.89
N GLY A 222 26.04 -2.79 13.01
CA GLY A 222 27.44 -2.42 13.18
C GLY A 222 27.69 -1.52 14.40
N ALA A 223 26.72 -0.65 14.73
CA ALA A 223 26.78 0.21 15.91
C ALA A 223 26.57 -0.57 17.22
N GLN A 224 25.73 -1.62 17.22
CA GLN A 224 25.48 -2.46 18.40
C GLN A 224 26.62 -3.44 18.74
N ARG A 225 27.51 -3.74 17.78
CA ARG A 225 28.66 -4.63 17.96
C ARG A 225 29.92 -3.93 18.48
N LYS A 226 29.92 -2.60 18.61
CA LYS A 226 31.00 -1.79 19.18
C LYS A 226 30.70 -1.44 20.63
#